data_AF-A0A7Y6L921-F1
#
_entry.id   AF-A0A7Y6L921-F1
#
_cell.length_a   1.000
_cell.length_b   1.000
_cell.length_c   1.000
_cell.angle_alpha   90.00
_cell.angle_beta   90.00
_cell.angle_gamma   90.00
#
_symmetry.space_group_name_H-M   'P 1'
#
loop_
_entity.id
_entity.type
_entity.pdbx_description
1 polymer ?
#
loop_
_entity_poly.entity_id
_entity_poly.type
_entity_poly.pdbx_seq_one_letter_code
_entity_poly.pdbx_strand_id
1 'polypeptide(L)' 'MRARRFPVPRPTERAALARLARRPAEEIPVPVLRACLAAAYRTGDRYGVRLYSRALARATEAR' A
#
# COMPACT_ATOMS: atom_id res chain seq x y z
N MET A 1 -44.15 9.41 18.64
CA MET A 1 -42.97 8.60 18.28
C MET A 1 -41.84 9.53 17.84
N ARG A 2 -40.76 9.65 18.63
CA ARG A 2 -39.59 10.46 18.23
C ARG A 2 -38.89 9.77 17.08
N ALA A 3 -38.80 10.44 15.93
CA ALA A 3 -37.97 9.99 14.83
C ALA A 3 -36.56 9.68 15.35
N ARG A 4 -36.10 8.44 15.21
CA ARG A 4 -34.67 8.13 15.22
C ARG A 4 -34.09 8.80 13.97
N ARG A 5 -33.79 10.09 14.14
CA ARG A 5 -33.38 11.05 13.12
C ARG A 5 -31.96 10.71 12.68
N PHE A 6 -31.83 9.64 11.90
CA PHE A 6 -30.62 9.12 11.25
C PHE A 6 -29.36 9.03 12.14
N PRO A 7 -28.86 7.84 12.51
CA PRO A 7 -27.54 7.77 13.11
C PRO A 7 -26.54 8.14 12.02
N VAL A 8 -26.11 9.40 11.97
CA VAL A 8 -24.96 9.79 11.16
C VAL A 8 -23.81 8.88 11.63
N PRO A 9 -23.30 7.97 10.79
CA PRO A 9 -22.28 7.04 11.21
C PRO A 9 -21.08 7.86 11.65
N ARG A 10 -20.74 7.81 12.94
CA ARG A 10 -19.52 8.47 13.39
C ARG A 10 -18.35 7.76 12.71
N PRO A 11 -17.38 8.50 12.14
CA PRO A 11 -16.20 7.88 11.57
C PRO A 11 -15.51 7.07 12.67
N THR A 12 -15.64 5.75 12.57
CA THR A 12 -14.93 4.83 13.46
C THR A 12 -13.48 4.76 13.02
N GLU A 13 -12.59 4.45 13.96
CA GLU A 13 -11.19 4.16 13.64
C GLU A 13 -11.09 3.11 12.51
N ARG A 14 -11.94 2.08 12.56
CA ARG A 14 -12.06 1.08 11.49
C ARG A 14 -12.41 1.67 10.12
N ALA A 15 -13.34 2.63 10.06
CA ALA A 15 -13.70 3.31 8.82
C ALA A 15 -12.55 4.21 8.31
N ALA A 16 -11.82 4.85 9.22
CA ALA A 16 -10.64 5.65 8.88
C ALA A 16 -9.51 4.78 8.30
N LEU A 17 -9.21 3.63 8.93
CA LEU A 17 -8.22 2.67 8.44
C LEU A 17 -8.62 2.07 7.09
N ALA A 18 -9.90 1.71 6.92
CA ALA A 18 -10.40 1.19 5.65
C ALA A 18 -10.29 2.22 4.52
N ARG A 19 -10.53 3.51 4.80
CA ARG A 19 -10.35 4.59 3.83
C ARG A 19 -8.87 4.83 3.51
N LEU A 20 -7.98 4.77 4.51
CA LEU A 20 -6.54 4.89 4.30
C LEU A 20 -6.00 3.75 3.43
N ALA A 21 -6.45 2.51 3.67
CA ALA A 21 -6.04 1.35 2.89
C ALA A 21 -6.50 1.39 1.42
N ARG A 22 -7.55 2.17 1.10
CA ARG A 22 -8.02 2.39 -0.27
C ARG A 22 -7.31 3.55 -0.97
N ARG A 23 -6.50 4.33 -0.25
CA ARG A 23 -5.72 5.42 -0.86
C ARG A 23 -4.75 4.77 -1.86
N PRO A 24 -4.65 5.29 -3.10
CA PRO A 24 -3.63 4.80 -4.02
C PRO A 24 -2.27 4.95 -3.34
N ALA A 25 -1.50 3.88 -3.33
CA ALA A 25 -0.13 3.93 -2.86
C ALA A 25 0.62 4.95 -3.72
N GLU A 26 1.45 5.75 -3.08
CA GLU A 26 2.33 6.66 -3.82
C GLU A 26 3.25 5.83 -4.71
N GLU A 27 3.38 6.25 -5.97
CA GLU A 27 4.23 5.53 -6.92
C GLU A 27 5.68 5.63 -6.48
N ILE A 28 6.29 4.47 -6.21
CA ILE A 28 7.71 4.41 -5.87
C ILE A 28 8.51 4.47 -7.18
N PRO A 29 9.48 5.39 -7.33
CA PRO A 29 10.29 5.46 -8.53
C PRO A 29 11.03 4.15 -8.81
N VAL A 30 11.02 3.69 -10.06
CA VAL A 30 11.70 2.46 -10.49
C VAL A 30 13.18 2.38 -10.04
N PRO A 31 14.00 3.46 -10.10
CA PRO A 31 15.38 3.41 -9.60
C PRO A 31 15.48 3.05 -8.11
N VAL A 32 14.52 3.53 -7.30
CA VAL A 32 14.45 3.23 -5.86
C VAL A 32 14.12 1.75 -5.65
N LEU A 33 13.13 1.22 -6.37
CA LEU A 33 12.79 -0.21 -6.31
C LEU A 33 13.98 -1.12 -6.68
N ARG A 34 14.77 -0.73 -7.70
CA ARG A 34 15.99 -1.46 -8.08
C ARG A 34 17.05 -1.42 -6.99
N ALA A 35 17.28 -0.26 -6.37
CA ALA A 35 18.23 -0.12 -5.27
C ALA A 35 17.82 -0.97 -4.05
N CYS A 36 16.53 -0.96 -3.70
CA CYS A 36 15.98 -1.78 -2.62
C CYS A 36 16.12 -3.28 -2.91
N LEU A 37 15.83 -3.71 -4.14
CA LEU A 37 16.00 -5.10 -4.56
C LEU A 37 17.48 -5.54 -4.46
N ALA A 38 18.41 -4.72 -4.95
CA ALA A 38 19.84 -4.99 -4.84
C ALA A 38 20.32 -5.05 -3.38
N ALA A 39 19.80 -4.17 -2.52
CA ALA A 39 20.08 -4.23 -1.09
C ALA A 39 19.58 -5.54 -0.46
N ALA A 40 18.34 -5.96 -0.78
CA ALA A 40 17.77 -7.21 -0.27
C ALA A 40 18.56 -8.45 -0.70
N TYR A 41 19.07 -8.48 -1.93
CA TYR A 41 19.99 -9.54 -2.37
C TYR A 41 21.29 -9.57 -1.57
N ARG A 42 21.91 -8.40 -1.33
CA ARG A 42 23.15 -8.31 -0.56
C ARG A 42 22.99 -8.75 0.90
N THR A 43 21.84 -8.48 1.50
CA THR A 43 21.56 -8.85 2.90
C THR A 43 20.96 -10.24 3.05
N GLY A 44 20.68 -10.95 1.95
CA GLY A 44 19.99 -12.25 1.99
C GLY A 44 18.53 -12.17 2.43
N ASP A 45 17.90 -10.99 2.36
CA ASP A 45 16.50 -10.80 2.72
C ASP A 45 15.57 -11.37 1.64
N ARG A 46 15.16 -12.63 1.84
CA ARG A 46 14.23 -13.34 0.96
C ARG A 46 12.87 -12.67 0.84
N TYR A 47 12.41 -12.02 1.90
CA TYR A 47 11.11 -11.32 1.88
C TYR A 47 11.22 -10.05 1.05
N GLY A 48 12.25 -9.24 1.28
CA GLY A 48 12.56 -8.04 0.50
C GLY A 48 12.72 -8.34 -0.98
N VAL A 49 13.46 -9.40 -1.34
CA VAL A 49 13.62 -9.82 -2.75
C VAL A 49 12.26 -10.08 -3.40
N ARG A 50 11.36 -10.83 -2.73
CA ARG A 50 10.03 -11.13 -3.26
C ARG A 50 9.14 -9.88 -3.35
N LEU A 51 9.23 -8.98 -2.38
CA LEU A 51 8.44 -7.76 -2.34
C LEU A 51 8.85 -6.81 -3.48
N TYR A 52 10.13 -6.49 -3.58
CA TYR A 52 10.63 -5.50 -4.54
C TYR A 52 10.61 -6.02 -5.97
N SER A 53 10.80 -7.32 -6.21
CA SER A 53 10.65 -7.91 -7.55
C SER A 53 9.21 -7.80 -8.07
N ARG A 54 8.21 -8.07 -7.23
CA ARG A 54 6.79 -7.89 -7.58
C ARG A 54 6.43 -6.42 -7.81
N ALA A 55 6.94 -5.52 -6.96
CA ALA A 55 6.72 -4.09 -7.13
C ALA A 55 7.33 -3.58 -8.46
N LEU A 56 8.53 -4.06 -8.80
CA LEU A 56 9.21 -3.71 -10.05
C LEU A 56 8.42 -4.19 -11.27
N ALA A 57 7.94 -5.45 -11.26
CA ALA A 57 7.15 -6.02 -12.36
C ALA A 57 5.88 -5.19 -12.63
N ARG A 58 5.15 -4.83 -11.57
CA ARG A 58 3.95 -3.98 -11.71
C ARG A 58 4.27 -2.58 -12.23
N ALA A 59 5.37 -1.98 -11.78
CA ALA A 59 5.79 -0.66 -12.25
C ALA A 59 6.22 -0.67 -13.73
N THR A 60 6.68 -1.80 -14.26
CA THR A 60 7.01 -1.96 -15.68
C THR A 60 5.82 -2.31 -16.56
N GLU A 61 4.82 -3.02 -16.03
CA GLU A 61 3.58 -3.37 -16.74
C GLU A 61 2.61 -2.19 -16.89
N ALA A 62 2.66 -1.22 -15.96
CA ALA A 62 1.83 -0.02 -16.00
C ALA A 62 2.29 1.03 -17.04
N ARG A 63 3.30 0.72 -17.84
CA ARG A 63 3.99 1.64 -18.75
C ARG A 63 3.85 1.18 -20.21
#